data_AF-A0A662LUZ9-F1
#
_entry.id   AF-A0A662LUZ9-F1
#
_cell.length_a   1.000
_cell.length_b   1.000
_cell.length_c   1.000
_cell.angle_alpha   90.00
_cell.angle_beta   90.00
_cell.angle_gamma   90.00
#
_symmetry.space_group_name_H-M   'P 1'
#
loop_
_entity.id
_entity.type
_entity.pdbx_description
1 polymer ?
#
loop_
_entity_poly.entity_id
_entity_poly.type
_entity_poly.pdbx_seq_one_letter_code
_entity_poly.pdbx_strand_id
1 'polypeptide(L)' 'MSKSSNDPIKFIASIMSRTPLILLRSGSSWLSFKKQAQKGGKTFQKELICQGLDKETARLFSQEYVEGSNLLKLFFYQS' A
#
# COMPACT_ATOMS: atom_id res chain seq x y z
N MET A 1 43.06 -11.60 -17.17
CA MET A 1 42.08 -12.35 -16.35
C MET A 1 41.58 -11.46 -15.22
N SER A 2 40.38 -10.89 -15.36
CA SER A 2 39.76 -10.05 -14.33
C SER A 2 39.28 -10.95 -13.18
N LYS A 3 39.86 -10.79 -11.99
CA LYS A 3 39.43 -11.49 -10.78
C LYS A 3 38.06 -10.97 -10.36
N SER A 4 37.01 -11.73 -10.68
CA SER A 4 35.68 -11.54 -10.14
C SER A 4 35.76 -11.67 -8.61
N SER A 5 35.76 -10.53 -7.91
CA SER A 5 35.75 -10.48 -6.45
C SER A 5 34.30 -10.62 -5.98
N ASN A 6 33.95 -11.81 -5.51
CA ASN A 6 32.75 -12.06 -4.74
C ASN A 6 32.92 -11.45 -3.32
N ASP A 7 33.07 -10.12 -3.23
CA ASP A 7 33.12 -9.41 -1.96
C ASP A 7 31.68 -9.10 -1.51
N PRO A 8 31.11 -9.84 -0.55
CA PRO A 8 29.76 -9.60 -0.06
C PRO A 8 29.58 -8.17 0.47
N ILE A 9 30.66 -7.55 0.95
CA ILE A 9 30.67 -6.16 1.43
C ILE A 9 30.41 -5.17 0.29
N LYS A 10 31.01 -5.36 -0.90
CA LYS A 10 30.76 -4.49 -2.06
C LYS A 10 29.34 -4.67 -2.61
N PHE A 11 28.82 -5.89 -2.54
CA PHE A 11 27.44 -6.18 -2.93
C PHE A 11 26.44 -5.52 -1.98
N ILE A 12 26.64 -5.64 -0.66
CA ILE A 12 25.79 -4.99 0.35
C ILE A 12 25.89 -3.45 0.26
N ALA A 13 27.09 -2.90 0.06
CA ALA A 13 27.26 -1.46 -0.15
C ALA A 13 26.55 -0.96 -1.42
N SER A 14 26.61 -1.74 -2.50
CA SER A 14 25.88 -1.47 -3.74
C SER A 14 24.36 -1.49 -3.55
N ILE A 15 23.84 -2.48 -2.81
CA ILE A 15 22.41 -2.53 -2.45
C ILE A 15 22.03 -1.36 -1.56
N MET A 16 22.82 -1.07 -0.51
CA MET A 16 22.60 0.03 0.42
C MET A 16 22.53 1.39 -0.27
N SER A 17 23.30 1.60 -1.34
CA SER A 17 23.27 2.84 -2.11
C SER A 17 21.97 3.03 -2.92
N ARG A 18 21.25 1.94 -3.24
CA ARG A 18 20.02 1.95 -4.07
C ARG A 18 18.74 1.75 -3.26
N THR A 19 18.81 1.14 -2.08
CA THR A 19 17.67 0.94 -1.16
C THR A 19 16.93 2.23 -0.77
N PRO A 20 17.57 3.40 -0.53
CA PRO A 20 16.85 4.61 -0.12
C PRO A 20 15.83 5.05 -1.16
N LEU A 21 16.22 5.04 -2.44
CA LEU A 21 15.34 5.38 -3.56
C LEU A 21 14.18 4.40 -3.72
N ILE A 22 14.44 3.10 -3.54
CA ILE A 22 13.42 2.05 -3.64
C ILE A 22 12.39 2.19 -2.51
N LEU A 23 12.85 2.43 -1.28
CA LEU A 23 11.98 2.64 -0.11
C LEU A 23 11.13 3.90 -0.27
N LEU A 24 11.74 5.01 -0.71
CA LEU A 24 11.02 6.27 -0.96
C LEU A 24 9.97 6.12 -2.06
N ARG A 25 10.30 5.45 -3.17
CA ARG A 25 9.38 5.23 -4.29
C ARG A 25 8.23 4.28 -3.92
N SER A 26 8.53 3.26 -3.11
CA SER A 26 7.52 2.32 -2.61
C SER A 26 6.60 3.00 -1.59
N GLY A 27 7.15 3.82 -0.70
CA GLY A 27 6.39 4.59 0.28
C GLY A 27 5.46 5.63 -0.35
N SER A 28 5.91 6.34 -1.39
CA SER A 28 5.07 7.31 -2.11
C SER A 28 3.95 6.63 -2.91
N SER A 29 4.23 5.47 -3.51
CA SER A 29 3.24 4.64 -4.20
C SER A 29 2.19 4.11 -3.23
N TRP A 30 2.62 3.62 -2.06
CA TRP A 30 1.76 3.17 -0.97
C TRP A 30 0.84 4.28 -0.46
N LEU A 31 1.38 5.48 -0.22
CA LEU A 31 0.60 6.63 0.22
C LEU A 31 -0.42 7.06 -0.84
N SER A 32 -0.03 7.02 -2.11
CA SER A 32 -0.91 7.34 -3.23
C SER A 32 -2.06 6.33 -3.34
N PHE A 33 -1.75 5.03 -3.19
CA PHE A 33 -2.75 3.98 -3.15
C PHE A 33 -3.75 4.17 -2.00
N LYS A 34 -3.27 4.44 -0.77
CA LYS A 34 -4.15 4.75 0.37
C LYS A 34 -5.06 5.94 0.10
N LYS A 35 -4.54 7.02 -0.51
CA LYS A 35 -5.35 8.18 -0.91
C LYS A 35 -6.42 7.81 -1.93
N GLN A 36 -6.08 6.98 -2.92
CA GLN A 36 -7.03 6.51 -3.93
C GLN A 36 -8.10 5.62 -3.32
N ALA A 37 -7.74 4.70 -2.43
CA ALA A 37 -8.71 3.85 -1.73
C ALA A 37 -9.69 4.66 -0.87
N GLN A 38 -9.20 5.68 -0.14
CA GLN A 38 -10.07 6.60 0.59
C GLN A 38 -11.02 7.38 -0.32
N LYS A 39 -10.54 7.83 -1.49
CA LYS A 39 -11.40 8.50 -2.49
C LYS A 39 -12.45 7.53 -3.03
N GLY A 40 -12.06 6.29 -3.35
CA GLY A 40 -12.95 5.21 -3.78
C GLY A 40 -14.02 4.89 -2.74
N GLY A 41 -13.64 4.75 -1.47
CA GLY A 41 -14.58 4.50 -0.37
C GLY A 41 -15.62 5.60 -0.20
N LYS A 42 -15.23 6.88 -0.36
CA LYS A 42 -16.18 8.01 -0.35
C LYS A 42 -17.17 7.95 -1.52
N THR A 43 -16.69 7.62 -2.72
CA THR A 43 -17.57 7.44 -3.89
C THR A 43 -18.51 6.27 -3.69
N PHE A 44 -17.99 5.14 -3.19
CA PHE A 44 -18.77 3.95 -2.91
C PHE A 44 -19.86 4.22 -1.86
N GLN A 45 -19.54 4.91 -0.76
CA GLN A 45 -20.53 5.32 0.24
C GLN A 45 -21.65 6.16 -0.36
N LYS A 46 -21.31 7.14 -1.22
CA LYS A 46 -22.31 7.98 -1.89
C LYS A 46 -23.23 7.14 -2.77
N GLU A 47 -22.66 6.20 -3.52
CA GLU A 47 -23.41 5.32 -4.41
C GLU A 47 -24.37 4.42 -3.64
N LEU A 48 -23.93 3.83 -2.51
CA LEU A 48 -24.80 3.04 -1.63
C LEU A 48 -25.98 3.87 -1.10
N ILE A 49 -25.74 5.12 -0.70
CA ILE A 49 -26.81 6.02 -0.27
C ILE A 49 -27.78 6.32 -1.42
N CYS A 50 -27.26 6.59 -2.63
CA CYS A 50 -28.10 6.80 -3.82
C CYS A 50 -28.96 5.58 -4.17
N GLN A 51 -28.47 4.37 -3.89
CA GLN A 51 -29.20 3.12 -4.09
C GLN A 51 -30.21 2.82 -2.97
N GLY A 52 -30.39 3.73 -2.02
CA GLY A 52 -31.40 3.63 -0.95
C GLY A 52 -30.89 2.98 0.34
N LEU A 53 -29.58 2.74 0.45
CA LEU A 53 -29.00 2.29 1.71
C LEU A 53 -28.96 3.45 2.71
N ASP A 54 -29.25 3.16 3.98
CA ASP A 54 -29.14 4.18 5.01
C ASP A 54 -27.67 4.62 5.19
N LYS A 55 -27.49 5.83 5.71
CA LYS A 55 -26.19 6.47 5.85
C LYS A 55 -25.22 5.68 6.73
N GLU A 56 -25.72 4.99 7.75
CA GLU A 56 -24.90 4.25 8.70
C GLU A 56 -24.43 2.93 8.09
N THR A 57 -25.32 2.16 7.47
CA THR A 57 -24.95 0.94 6.75
C THR A 57 -24.01 1.23 5.58
N ALA A 58 -24.28 2.29 4.80
CA ALA A 58 -23.38 2.72 3.73
C ALA A 58 -21.98 3.10 4.25
N ARG A 59 -21.93 3.74 5.43
CA ARG A 59 -20.66 4.06 6.10
C ARG A 59 -19.91 2.79 6.49
N LEU A 60 -20.58 1.82 7.12
CA LEU A 60 -19.96 0.56 7.54
C LEU A 60 -19.36 -0.21 6.36
N PHE A 61 -20.12 -0.39 5.27
CA PHE A 61 -19.59 -1.05 4.07
C PHE A 61 -18.43 -0.30 3.42
N SER A 62 -18.50 1.04 3.39
CA SER A 62 -17.40 1.84 2.87
C SER A 62 -16.14 1.77 3.75
N GLN A 63 -16.31 1.63 5.06
CA GLN A 63 -15.18 1.45 5.99
C GLN A 63 -14.51 0.10 5.76
N GLU A 64 -15.29 -0.97 5.66
CA GLU A 64 -14.76 -2.31 5.37
C GLU A 64 -14.02 -2.35 4.03
N TYR A 65 -14.56 -1.71 2.99
CA TYR A 65 -13.90 -1.57 1.70
C TYR A 65 -12.53 -0.87 1.81
N VAL A 66 -12.47 0.26 2.52
CA VAL A 66 -11.20 0.99 2.72
C VAL A 66 -10.25 0.19 3.60
N GLU A 67 -10.76 -0.54 4.59
CA GLU A 67 -9.95 -1.36 5.47
C GLU A 67 -9.32 -2.55 4.73
N GLY A 68 -10.04 -3.17 3.79
CA GLY A 68 -9.50 -4.19 2.89
C GLY A 68 -8.35 -3.69 2.00
N SER A 69 -8.25 -2.38 1.76
CA SER A 69 -7.10 -1.78 1.08
C SER A 69 -5.84 -1.71 1.97
N ASN A 70 -5.92 -2.03 3.26
CA ASN A 70 -4.76 -2.03 4.13
C ASN A 70 -3.92 -3.32 3.94
N LEU A 71 -3.10 -3.35 2.89
CA LEU A 71 -2.23 -4.50 2.59
C LEU A 71 -1.28 -4.90 3.73
N LEU A 72 -0.87 -3.98 4.62
CA LEU A 72 -0.08 -4.36 5.80
C LEU A 72 -0.87 -5.31 6.70
N LYS A 73 -2.18 -5.11 6.83
CA LYS A 73 -3.06 -6.03 7.54
C LYS A 73 -3.09 -7.40 6.86
N LEU A 74 -3.05 -7.46 5.53
CA LEU A 74 -2.98 -8.73 4.78
C LEU A 74 -1.63 -9.44 4.95
N PHE A 75 -0.51 -8.70 4.94
CA PHE A 75 0.83 -9.29 5.04
C PHE A 75 1.22 -9.70 6.47
N PHE A 76 0.74 -9.01 7.50
CA PHE A 76 1.16 -9.22 8.89
C PHE A 76 0.12 -9.94 9.77
N TYR A 77 -1.08 -10.24 9.26
CA TYR A 77 -2.07 -11.07 9.99
C TYR A 77 -1.84 -12.58 9.81
N GLN A 78 -0.85 -12.98 9.01
CA GLN A 78 -0.49 -14.37 8.71
C GLN A 78 0.88 -14.79 9.30
N SER A 79 1.51 -13.95 10.14
CA SER A 79 2.73 -14.27 10.90
C SER A 79 2.45 -14.44 12.38
#